data_AF-A0AAI9LDL8-F1
#
_entry.id   AF-A0AAI9LDL8-F1
#
_cell.length_a   1.000
_cell.length_b   1.000
_cell.length_c   1.000
_cell.angle_alpha   90.00
_cell.angle_beta   90.00
_cell.angle_gamma   90.00
#
_symmetry.space_group_name_H-M   'P 1'
#
loop_
_entity.id
_entity.type
_entity.pdbx_description
1 polymer ?
#
loop_
_entity_poly.entity_id
_entity_poly.type
_entity_poly.pdbx_seq_one_letter_code
_entity_poly.pdbx_strand_id
1 'polypeptide(L)'
;MRVVDIFADLYEWDDKERERAHRVARAAKTIYTVARRGASAAGPLAVVDATLAVLDAVDAYVGYRKAKEITRQLEIEGSKLYQLLEELSKQQTINAKVMDKQHAQKTSSLRARLELMAAEIEISRETFDSLSGQVKKLGAAIGELRLNSAPNCRHLLQLEHAYYDLVDLQLQTMMDSVKE
;
A
#
# COMPACT_ATOMS: atom_id res chain seq x y z
N MET A 1 23.43 -50.07 21.21
CA MET A 1 23.79 -49.02 22.18
C MET A 1 24.57 -47.96 21.41
N ARG A 2 23.97 -46.80 21.11
CA ARG A 2 24.63 -45.72 20.35
C ARG A 2 25.67 -45.06 21.27
N VAL A 3 26.91 -44.97 20.81
CA VAL A 3 27.95 -44.19 21.50
C VAL A 3 27.56 -42.72 21.35
N VAL A 4 27.21 -42.07 22.47
CA VAL A 4 26.80 -40.66 22.50
C VAL A 4 28.06 -39.81 22.52
N ASP A 5 28.35 -39.12 21.41
CA ASP A 5 29.40 -38.11 21.35
C ASP A 5 28.79 -36.77 21.70
N ILE A 6 28.95 -36.39 22.96
CA ILE A 6 28.35 -35.21 23.59
C ILE A 6 28.68 -33.90 22.82
N PHE A 7 29.79 -33.87 22.09
CA PHE A 7 30.20 -32.70 21.30
C PHE A 7 29.63 -32.65 19.88
N ALA A 8 29.36 -33.81 19.27
CA ALA A 8 28.79 -33.88 17.92
C ALA A 8 27.29 -33.56 17.94
N ASP A 9 26.58 -34.03 18.97
CA ASP A 9 25.15 -33.78 19.14
C ASP A 9 24.84 -32.33 19.61
N LEU A 10 25.81 -31.63 20.21
CA LEU A 10 25.64 -30.23 20.66
C LEU A 10 25.81 -29.20 19.53
N TYR A 11 26.57 -29.53 18.48
CA TYR A 11 26.83 -28.65 17.33
C TYR A 11 26.11 -29.09 16.04
N GLU A 12 25.19 -30.06 16.14
CA GLU A 12 24.43 -30.63 15.01
C GLU A 12 25.33 -31.05 13.83
N TRP A 13 26.45 -31.71 14.11
CA TRP A 13 27.35 -32.18 13.07
C TRP A 13 26.70 -33.27 12.22
N ASP A 14 26.73 -33.10 10.91
CA ASP A 14 26.29 -34.12 9.97
C ASP A 14 27.17 -35.38 10.10
N ASP A 15 26.66 -36.56 9.73
CA ASP A 15 27.34 -37.85 9.91
C ASP A 15 28.74 -37.86 9.25
N LYS A 16 28.91 -37.10 8.16
CA LYS A 16 30.20 -36.90 7.48
C LYS A 16 31.20 -36.10 8.31
N GLU A 17 30.76 -35.10 9.06
CA GLU A 17 31.60 -34.27 9.92
C GLU A 17 32.01 -35.04 11.17
N ARG A 18 31.10 -35.88 11.69
CA ARG A 18 31.35 -36.79 12.79
C ARG A 18 32.41 -37.84 12.44
N GLU A 19 32.32 -38.47 11.25
CA GLU A 19 33.35 -39.40 10.78
C GLU A 19 34.72 -38.74 10.61
N ARG A 20 34.76 -37.50 10.08
CA ARG A 20 35.99 -36.71 9.94
C ARG A 20 36.63 -36.44 11.30
N ALA A 21 35.86 -36.02 12.30
CA ALA A 21 36.36 -35.78 13.66
C ALA A 21 36.98 -37.05 14.28
N HIS A 22 36.32 -38.21 14.12
CA HIS A 22 36.86 -39.49 14.59
C HIS A 22 38.11 -39.94 13.83
N ARG A 23 38.25 -39.60 12.54
CA ARG A 23 39.48 -39.85 11.76
C ARG A 23 40.63 -38.98 12.24
N VAL A 24 40.40 -37.69 12.48
CA VAL A 24 41.41 -36.77 13.03
C VAL A 24 41.86 -37.21 14.43
N ALA A 25 40.95 -37.62 15.30
CA ALA A 25 41.28 -38.12 16.63
C ALA A 25 42.14 -39.40 16.58
N ARG A 26 41.85 -40.31 15.64
CA ARG A 26 42.66 -41.52 15.40
C ARG A 26 44.04 -41.18 14.85
N ALA A 27 44.12 -40.28 13.86
CA ALA A 27 45.37 -39.79 13.29
C ALA A 27 46.26 -39.10 14.36
N ALA A 28 45.68 -38.27 15.22
CA ALA A 28 46.40 -37.64 16.34
C ALA A 28 46.95 -38.68 17.33
N LYS A 29 46.17 -39.73 17.62
CA LYS A 29 46.61 -40.84 18.48
C LYS A 29 47.75 -41.64 17.84
N THR A 30 47.69 -41.93 16.54
CA THR A 30 48.77 -42.62 15.82
C THR A 30 50.04 -41.76 15.76
N ILE A 31 49.93 -40.46 15.45
CA ILE A 31 51.07 -39.51 15.48
C ILE A 31 51.69 -39.46 16.87
N TYR A 32 50.89 -39.36 17.92
CA TYR A 32 51.36 -39.37 19.31
C TYR A 32 52.10 -40.67 19.66
N THR A 33 51.58 -41.83 19.23
CA THR A 33 52.26 -43.11 19.46
C THR A 33 53.56 -43.25 18.68
N VAL A 34 53.64 -42.72 17.45
CA VAL A 34 54.87 -42.73 16.64
C VAL A 34 55.92 -41.78 17.24
N ALA A 35 55.51 -40.59 17.69
CA ALA A 35 56.39 -39.63 18.35
C ALA A 35 56.95 -40.18 19.68
N ARG A 36 56.17 -41.00 20.41
CA ARG A 36 56.56 -41.56 21.72
C ARG A 36 57.32 -42.89 21.63
N ARG A 37 57.08 -43.73 20.61
CA ARG A 37 57.67 -45.08 20.48
C ARG A 37 58.62 -45.26 19.30
N GLY A 38 58.83 -44.23 18.49
CA GLY A 38 59.71 -44.26 17.32
C GLY A 38 59.08 -44.89 16.09
N ALA A 39 59.71 -44.66 14.93
CA ALA A 39 59.20 -44.99 13.60
C ALA A 39 58.92 -46.50 13.39
N SER A 40 59.53 -47.38 14.18
CA SER A 40 59.34 -48.84 14.11
C SER A 40 57.94 -49.30 14.58
N ALA A 41 57.17 -48.45 15.26
CA ALA A 41 55.79 -48.73 15.66
C ALA A 41 54.73 -48.19 14.68
N ALA A 42 55.16 -47.51 13.60
CA ALA A 42 54.26 -47.00 12.57
C ALA A 42 53.93 -48.09 11.55
N GLY A 43 52.77 -48.73 11.69
CA GLY A 43 52.24 -49.60 10.63
C GLY A 43 51.84 -48.77 9.39
N PRO A 44 51.73 -49.38 8.19
CA PRO A 44 51.37 -48.70 6.94
C PRO A 44 50.05 -47.91 7.02
N LEU A 45 49.14 -48.29 7.93
CA LEU A 45 47.91 -47.58 8.25
C LEU A 45 48.13 -46.14 8.74
N ALA A 46 49.23 -45.85 9.43
CA ALA A 46 49.54 -44.50 9.91
C ALA A 46 49.86 -43.52 8.78
N VAL A 47 50.46 -44.02 7.68
CA VAL A 47 50.72 -43.22 6.48
C VAL A 47 49.41 -42.93 5.75
N VAL A 48 48.53 -43.94 5.63
CA VAL A 48 47.20 -43.79 5.01
C VAL A 48 46.34 -42.79 5.80
N ASP A 49 46.29 -42.91 7.13
CA ASP A 49 45.55 -41.98 7.99
C ASP A 49 46.10 -40.55 7.91
N ALA A 50 47.42 -40.38 7.85
CA ALA A 50 48.04 -39.07 7.66
C ALA A 50 47.70 -38.46 6.29
N THR A 51 47.71 -39.26 5.22
CA THR A 51 47.30 -38.79 3.88
C THR A 51 45.83 -38.40 3.82
N LEU A 52 44.95 -39.16 4.49
CA LEU A 52 43.52 -38.83 4.58
C LEU A 52 43.28 -37.56 5.40
N ALA A 53 44.02 -37.35 6.49
CA ALA A 53 43.94 -36.12 7.27
C ALA A 53 44.37 -34.88 6.47
N VAL A 54 45.40 -35.01 5.61
CA VAL A 54 45.81 -33.93 4.70
C VAL A 54 44.72 -33.66 3.65
N LEU A 55 44.11 -34.70 3.08
CA LEU A 55 43.00 -34.54 2.12
C LEU A 55 41.77 -33.88 2.78
N ASP A 56 41.40 -34.31 3.99
CA ASP A 56 40.32 -33.68 4.76
C ASP A 56 40.63 -32.20 5.09
N ALA A 57 41.90 -31.85 5.37
CA ALA A 57 42.33 -30.46 5.58
C ALA A 57 42.26 -29.61 4.29
N VAL A 58 42.60 -30.19 3.14
CA VAL A 58 42.46 -29.53 1.84
C VAL A 58 40.99 -29.30 1.51
N ASP A 59 40.13 -30.30 1.71
CA ASP A 59 38.68 -30.18 1.52
C ASP A 59 38.07 -29.11 2.43
N ALA A 60 38.47 -29.08 3.71
CA ALA A 60 38.02 -28.06 4.66
C ALA A 60 38.48 -26.66 4.23
N TYR A 61 39.70 -26.50 3.73
CA TYR A 61 40.20 -25.23 3.22
C TYR A 61 39.46 -24.76 1.96
N VAL A 62 39.16 -25.68 1.02
CA VAL A 62 38.35 -25.38 -0.16
C VAL A 62 36.93 -25.00 0.25
N GLY A 63 36.33 -25.70 1.21
CA GLY A 63 35.03 -25.38 1.80
C GLY A 63 35.01 -23.98 2.42
N TYR A 64 36.01 -23.65 3.22
CA TYR A 64 36.17 -22.32 3.82
C TYR A 64 36.31 -21.22 2.77
N ARG A 65 37.10 -21.43 1.71
CA ARG A 65 37.22 -20.48 0.59
C ARG A 65 35.88 -20.24 -0.11
N LYS A 66 35.10 -21.30 -0.36
CA LYS A 66 33.77 -21.19 -0.96
C LYS A 66 32.81 -20.43 -0.05
N ALA A 67 32.78 -20.78 1.24
CA ALA A 67 31.94 -20.10 2.23
C ALA A 67 32.28 -18.60 2.31
N LYS A 68 33.56 -18.25 2.31
CA LYS A 68 34.03 -16.85 2.31
C LYS A 68 33.58 -16.07 1.05
N GLU A 69 33.57 -16.72 -0.11
CA GLU A 69 33.11 -16.08 -1.34
C GLU A 69 31.58 -15.86 -1.29
N ILE A 70 30.83 -16.85 -0.80
CA ILE A 70 29.38 -16.75 -0.61
C ILE A 70 29.02 -15.63 0.38
N THR A 71 29.71 -15.54 1.51
CA THR A 71 29.47 -14.45 2.48
C THR A 71 29.73 -13.09 1.86
N ARG A 72 30.79 -12.96 1.05
CA ARG A 72 31.09 -11.71 0.35
C ARG A 72 30.00 -11.34 -0.67
N GLN A 73 29.45 -12.32 -1.39
CA GLN A 73 28.35 -12.09 -2.32
C GLN A 73 27.08 -11.65 -1.57
N LEU A 74 26.75 -12.31 -0.46
CA LEU A 74 25.61 -11.95 0.37
C LEU A 74 25.75 -10.56 1.00
N GLU A 75 26.96 -10.16 1.41
CA GLU A 75 27.20 -8.79 1.89
C GLU A 75 26.95 -7.74 0.80
N ILE A 76 27.40 -8.01 -0.43
CA ILE A 76 27.15 -7.13 -1.59
C ILE A 76 25.65 -7.05 -1.88
N GLU A 77 24.96 -8.19 -1.93
CA GLU A 77 23.51 -8.22 -2.14
C GLU A 77 22.75 -7.50 -1.01
N GLY A 78 23.15 -7.71 0.24
CA GLY A 78 22.56 -7.03 1.40
C GLY A 78 22.72 -5.52 1.33
N SER A 79 23.91 -5.02 0.99
CA SER A 79 24.16 -3.59 0.81
C SER A 79 23.32 -3.00 -0.34
N LYS A 80 23.17 -3.72 -1.44
CA LYS A 80 22.32 -3.31 -2.57
C LYS A 80 20.85 -3.25 -2.19
N LEU A 81 20.35 -4.25 -1.46
CA LEU A 81 18.98 -4.26 -0.96
C LEU A 81 18.70 -3.10 0.01
N TYR A 82 19.67 -2.78 0.88
CA TYR A 82 19.57 -1.64 1.77
C TYR A 82 19.44 -0.32 1.02
N GLN A 83 20.27 -0.11 -0.02
CA GLN A 83 20.18 1.06 -0.89
C GLN A 83 18.82 1.16 -1.60
N LEU A 84 18.33 0.05 -2.16
CA LEU A 84 17.01 0.00 -2.81
C LEU A 84 15.87 0.33 -1.85
N LEU A 85 15.95 -0.15 -0.60
CA LEU A 85 14.96 0.14 0.43
C LEU A 85 14.98 1.63 0.79
N GLU A 86 16.16 2.23 0.91
CA GLU A 86 16.31 3.67 1.15
C GLU A 86 15.71 4.49 0.00
N GLU A 87 15.98 4.12 -1.26
CA GLU A 87 15.40 4.77 -2.44
C GLU A 87 13.87 4.67 -2.47
N LEU A 88 13.33 3.47 -2.23
CA LEU A 88 11.88 3.26 -2.16
C LEU A 88 11.23 4.09 -1.05
N SER A 89 11.88 4.19 0.12
CA SER A 89 11.36 5.00 1.24
C SER A 89 11.32 6.50 0.89
N LYS A 90 12.33 7.00 0.17
CA LYS A 90 12.36 8.38 -0.34
C LYS A 90 11.26 8.60 -1.37
N GLN A 91 11.09 7.67 -2.30
CA GLN A 91 10.05 7.74 -3.32
C GLN A 91 8.65 7.71 -2.72
N GLN A 92 8.41 6.85 -1.72
CA GLN A 92 7.13 6.78 -1.00
C GLN A 92 6.82 8.11 -0.31
N THR A 93 7.82 8.72 0.33
CA THR A 93 7.66 10.02 0.99
C THR A 93 7.30 11.13 0.00
N ILE A 94 7.93 11.13 -1.19
CA ILE A 94 7.61 12.07 -2.27
C ILE A 94 6.20 11.84 -2.79
N ASN A 95 5.84 10.58 -3.07
CA ASN A 95 4.51 10.22 -3.57
C ASN A 95 3.40 10.60 -2.60
N ALA A 96 3.60 10.39 -1.30
CA ALA A 96 2.65 10.83 -0.26
C ALA A 96 2.43 12.35 -0.32
N LYS A 97 3.51 13.14 -0.38
CA LYS A 97 3.43 14.61 -0.50
C LYS A 97 2.73 15.06 -1.79
N VAL A 98 2.95 14.36 -2.91
CA VAL A 98 2.29 14.66 -4.18
C VAL A 98 0.79 14.36 -4.09
N MET A 99 0.42 13.20 -3.54
CA MET A 99 -0.97 12.82 -3.32
C MET A 99 -1.70 13.81 -2.43
N ASP A 100 -1.10 14.22 -1.31
CA ASP A 100 -1.68 15.22 -0.41
C ASP A 100 -1.95 16.54 -1.12
N LYS A 101 -1.00 17.02 -1.93
CA LYS A 101 -1.17 18.24 -2.74
C LYS A 101 -2.28 18.09 -3.77
N GLN A 102 -2.36 16.96 -4.46
CA GLN A 102 -3.42 16.69 -5.43
C GLN A 102 -4.80 16.63 -4.76
N HIS A 103 -4.90 16.01 -3.59
CA HIS A 103 -6.13 15.98 -2.81
C HIS A 103 -6.52 17.38 -2.33
N ALA A 104 -5.58 18.17 -1.80
CA ALA A 104 -5.81 19.55 -1.41
C ALA A 104 -6.33 20.39 -2.60
N GLN A 105 -5.72 20.26 -3.77
CA GLN A 105 -6.16 20.96 -4.99
C GLN A 105 -7.55 20.52 -5.46
N LYS A 106 -7.85 19.21 -5.45
CA LYS A 106 -9.18 18.71 -5.83
C LYS A 106 -10.25 19.18 -4.85
N THR A 107 -9.96 19.18 -3.55
CA THR A 107 -10.92 19.66 -2.55
C THR A 107 -11.15 21.16 -2.66
N SER A 108 -10.11 21.97 -2.94
CA SER A 108 -10.30 23.41 -3.15
C SER A 108 -11.09 23.70 -4.41
N SER A 109 -10.86 22.99 -5.52
CA SER A 109 -11.63 23.17 -6.75
C SER A 109 -13.10 22.75 -6.58
N LEU A 110 -13.35 21.66 -5.83
CA LEU A 110 -14.71 21.23 -5.52
C LEU A 110 -15.44 22.24 -4.63
N ARG A 111 -14.77 22.80 -3.61
CA ARG A 111 -15.34 23.86 -2.77
C ARG A 111 -15.70 25.10 -3.60
N ALA A 112 -14.79 25.58 -4.44
CA ALA A 112 -15.06 26.73 -5.30
C ALA A 112 -16.26 26.47 -6.23
N ARG A 113 -16.40 25.25 -6.76
CA ARG A 113 -17.56 24.88 -7.60
C ARG A 113 -18.86 24.84 -6.79
N LEU A 114 -18.82 24.33 -5.56
CA LEU A 114 -19.98 24.34 -4.67
C LEU A 114 -20.38 25.76 -4.27
N GLU A 115 -19.43 26.66 -4.04
CA GLU A 115 -19.69 28.07 -3.78
C GLU A 115 -20.35 28.75 -4.98
N LEU A 116 -19.87 28.49 -6.20
CA LEU A 116 -20.50 28.99 -7.42
C LEU A 116 -21.94 28.46 -7.59
N MET A 117 -22.16 27.16 -7.37
CA MET A 117 -23.50 26.57 -7.43
C MET A 117 -24.42 27.13 -6.36
N ALA A 118 -23.93 27.35 -5.15
CA ALA A 118 -24.71 27.96 -4.07
C ALA A 118 -25.15 29.39 -4.43
N ALA A 119 -24.25 30.20 -4.99
CA ALA A 119 -24.57 31.55 -5.46
C ALA A 119 -25.59 31.53 -6.61
N GLU A 120 -25.47 30.59 -7.56
CA GLU A 120 -26.42 30.43 -8.66
C GLU A 120 -27.83 30.04 -8.15
N ILE A 121 -27.90 29.14 -7.17
CA ILE A 121 -29.15 28.76 -6.51
C ILE A 121 -29.75 29.96 -5.76
N GLU A 122 -28.93 30.75 -5.08
CA GLU A 122 -29.39 31.94 -4.35
C GLU A 122 -30.01 32.98 -5.31
N ILE A 123 -29.33 33.29 -6.41
CA ILE A 123 -29.86 34.19 -7.46
C ILE A 123 -31.15 33.61 -8.06
N SER A 124 -31.18 32.31 -8.35
CA SER A 124 -32.37 31.65 -8.90
C SER A 124 -33.55 31.71 -7.93
N ARG A 125 -33.29 31.59 -6.63
CA ARG A 125 -34.29 31.73 -5.58
C ARG A 125 -34.82 33.16 -5.48
N GLU A 126 -33.95 34.17 -5.46
CA GLU A 126 -34.35 35.58 -5.41
C GLU A 126 -35.21 35.97 -6.61
N THR A 127 -34.81 35.52 -7.81
CA THR A 127 -35.59 35.77 -9.05
C THR A 127 -36.94 35.08 -9.00
N PHE A 128 -37.00 33.84 -8.50
CA PHE A 128 -38.26 33.11 -8.29
C PHE A 128 -39.18 33.80 -7.27
N ASP A 129 -38.65 34.25 -6.14
CA ASP A 129 -39.41 34.96 -5.10
C ASP A 129 -39.96 36.29 -5.63
N SER A 130 -39.17 37.03 -6.42
CA SER A 130 -39.60 38.24 -7.11
C SER A 130 -40.75 37.97 -8.09
N LEU A 131 -40.62 36.94 -8.92
CA LEU A 131 -41.66 36.53 -9.86
C LEU A 131 -42.94 36.11 -9.12
N SER A 132 -42.82 35.30 -8.06
CA SER A 132 -43.96 34.92 -7.21
C SER A 132 -44.66 36.15 -6.61
N GLY A 133 -43.90 37.16 -6.18
CA GLY A 133 -44.43 38.45 -5.73
C GLY A 133 -45.22 39.19 -6.82
N GLN A 134 -44.72 39.18 -8.06
CA GLN A 134 -45.42 39.80 -9.20
C GLN A 134 -46.73 39.05 -9.55
N VAL A 135 -46.70 37.71 -9.54
CA VAL A 135 -47.89 36.87 -9.78
C VAL A 135 -48.97 37.13 -8.73
N LYS A 136 -48.59 37.28 -7.45
CA LYS A 136 -49.54 37.65 -6.38
C LYS A 136 -50.16 39.03 -6.62
N LYS A 137 -49.37 40.03 -7.04
CA LYS A 137 -49.88 41.36 -7.38
C LYS A 137 -50.83 41.31 -8.58
N LEU A 138 -50.52 40.51 -9.60
CA LEU A 138 -51.40 40.30 -10.75
C LEU A 138 -52.74 39.69 -10.31
N GLY A 139 -52.70 38.65 -9.48
CA GLY A 139 -53.91 38.03 -8.93
C GLY A 139 -54.79 39.00 -8.14
N ALA A 140 -54.18 39.86 -7.32
CA ALA A 140 -54.90 40.90 -6.59
C ALA A 140 -55.57 41.92 -7.54
N ALA A 141 -54.84 42.38 -8.56
CA ALA A 141 -55.38 43.31 -9.55
C ALA A 141 -56.51 42.71 -10.40
N ILE A 142 -56.40 41.42 -10.78
CA ILE A 142 -57.48 40.69 -11.45
C ILE A 142 -58.71 40.59 -10.56
N GLY A 143 -58.53 40.31 -9.26
CA GLY A 143 -59.61 40.29 -8.27
C GLY A 143 -60.32 41.63 -8.13
N GLU A 144 -59.57 42.73 -8.05
CA GLU A 144 -60.12 44.09 -8.01
C GLU A 144 -60.87 44.47 -9.30
N LEU A 145 -60.34 44.08 -10.47
CA LEU A 145 -61.02 44.26 -11.75
C LEU A 145 -62.31 43.46 -11.81
N ARG A 146 -62.35 42.24 -11.26
CA ARG A 146 -63.53 41.38 -11.22
C ARG A 146 -64.67 41.96 -10.39
N LEU A 147 -64.36 42.61 -9.27
CA LEU A 147 -65.35 43.30 -8.43
C LEU A 147 -66.05 44.46 -9.15
N ASN A 148 -65.35 45.13 -10.06
CA ASN A 148 -65.84 46.33 -10.76
C ASN A 148 -66.37 46.04 -12.19
N SER A 149 -66.36 44.78 -12.63
CA SER A 149 -66.67 44.40 -14.02
C SER A 149 -68.01 43.70 -14.17
N ALA A 150 -68.62 43.80 -15.36
CA ALA A 150 -69.82 43.04 -15.71
C ALA A 150 -69.55 41.51 -15.66
N PRO A 151 -70.53 40.69 -15.24
CA PRO A 151 -70.33 39.27 -14.92
C PRO A 151 -69.79 38.42 -16.08
N ASN A 152 -70.07 38.81 -17.35
CA ASN A 152 -69.68 38.06 -18.56
C ASN A 152 -68.65 38.79 -19.44
N CYS A 153 -67.75 39.60 -18.86
CA CYS A 153 -66.70 40.24 -19.64
C CYS A 153 -65.69 39.18 -20.16
N ARG A 154 -65.79 38.81 -21.46
CA ARG A 154 -64.97 37.74 -22.08
C ARG A 154 -63.46 37.94 -21.91
N HIS A 155 -62.97 39.16 -22.04
CA HIS A 155 -61.54 39.45 -21.92
C HIS A 155 -61.01 39.24 -20.50
N LEU A 156 -61.84 39.49 -19.47
CA LEU A 156 -61.47 39.26 -18.08
C LEU A 156 -61.40 37.76 -17.76
N LEU A 157 -62.34 36.96 -18.27
CA LEU A 157 -62.31 35.49 -18.13
C LEU A 157 -61.08 34.88 -18.83
N GLN A 158 -60.69 35.40 -19.99
CA GLN A 158 -59.46 34.98 -20.68
C GLN A 158 -58.21 35.30 -19.86
N LEU A 159 -58.17 36.48 -19.23
CA LEU A 159 -57.08 36.90 -18.35
C LEU A 159 -57.01 36.04 -17.08
N GLU A 160 -58.15 35.71 -16.47
CA GLU A 160 -58.25 34.80 -15.32
C GLU A 160 -57.72 33.40 -15.65
N HIS A 161 -58.13 32.82 -16.78
CA HIS A 161 -57.59 31.51 -17.22
C HIS A 161 -56.07 31.55 -17.43
N ALA A 162 -55.56 32.57 -18.14
CA ALA A 162 -54.13 32.71 -18.33
C ALA A 162 -53.36 32.88 -17.01
N TYR A 163 -53.97 33.52 -16.01
CA TYR A 163 -53.40 33.62 -14.66
C TYR A 163 -53.37 32.27 -13.95
N TYR A 164 -54.44 31.50 -13.98
CA TYR A 164 -54.47 30.16 -13.36
C TYR A 164 -53.48 29.20 -14.03
N ASP A 165 -53.38 29.22 -15.36
CA ASP A 165 -52.38 28.44 -16.10
C ASP A 165 -50.94 28.80 -15.65
N LEU A 166 -50.69 30.10 -15.42
CA LEU A 166 -49.39 30.59 -14.97
C LEU A 166 -49.08 30.17 -13.53
N VAL A 167 -50.08 30.16 -12.64
CA VAL A 167 -49.94 29.68 -11.25
C VAL A 167 -49.70 28.16 -11.21
N ASP A 168 -50.40 27.39 -12.04
CA ASP A 168 -50.22 25.94 -12.16
C ASP A 168 -48.81 25.59 -12.66
N LEU A 169 -48.31 26.30 -13.67
CA LEU A 169 -46.92 26.18 -14.13
C LEU A 169 -45.91 26.51 -13.03
N GLN A 170 -46.18 27.51 -12.20
CA GLN A 170 -45.33 27.88 -11.06
C GLN A 170 -45.31 26.80 -9.96
N LEU A 171 -46.46 26.15 -9.72
CA LEU A 171 -46.58 25.03 -8.80
C LEU A 171 -45.85 23.78 -9.31
N GLN A 172 -45.99 23.47 -10.60
CA GLN A 172 -45.29 22.35 -11.23
C GLN A 172 -43.77 22.52 -11.15
N THR A 173 -43.26 23.70 -11.48
CA THR A 173 -41.81 24.00 -11.37
C THR A 173 -41.30 23.90 -9.93
N MET A 174 -42.06 24.34 -8.92
CA MET A 174 -41.69 24.09 -7.53
C MET A 174 -41.68 22.60 -7.18
N MET A 175 -42.70 21.84 -7.60
CA MET A 175 -42.79 20.41 -7.31
C MET A 175 -41.65 19.60 -7.94
N ASP A 176 -41.21 19.98 -9.14
CA ASP A 176 -40.10 19.30 -9.81
C ASP A 176 -38.76 19.64 -9.16
N SER A 177 -38.58 20.88 -8.70
CA SER A 177 -37.37 21.30 -7.96
C SER A 177 -37.17 20.62 -6.59
N VAL A 178 -38.21 20.00 -6.03
CA VAL A 178 -38.17 19.28 -4.73
C VAL A 178 -37.90 17.78 -4.93
N LYS A 179 -38.06 17.25 -6.15
CA LYS A 179 -37.90 15.81 -6.45
C LYS A 179 -36.50 15.42 -6.91
N GLU A 180 -35.71 16.37 -7.40
CA GLU A 180 -34.28 16.20 -7.74
C GLU A 180 -33.38 16.40 -6.51
#